data_AF-H2CJ05-F1
#
_entry.id   AF-H2CJ05-F1
#
_cell.length_a   1.000
_cell.length_b   1.000
_cell.length_c   1.000
_cell.angle_alpha   90.00
_cell.angle_beta   90.00
_cell.angle_gamma   90.00
#
_symmetry.space_group_name_H-M   'P 1'
#
loop_
_entity.id
_entity.type
_entity.pdbx_description
1 polymer ?
#
loop_
_entity_poly.entity_id
_entity_poly.type
_entity_poly.pdbx_seq_one_letter_code
_entity_poly.pdbx_strand_id
1 'polypeptide(L)'
;MQSEPTEEGKANPPAKIFLLIGGLLAFTGGLIIVLSSFTGTFTQRGACLGIVATTDGWMVLDQSLTLVPYKDVQCRPGPLLRYGEGELLDRPEFRPFLNRWKEAVALHPQLPDRLSEIELRRNGDAVFFASEGRLRIELEAGVRTWPHTLLPLLQAAEAKGWNRGFVDLKDEDALLIQAR
;
A
#
# COMPACT_ATOMS: atom_id res chain seq x y z
N MET A 1 -15.20 61.35 42.66
CA MET A 1 -13.89 60.89 42.16
C MET A 1 -13.75 59.42 42.54
N GLN A 2 -13.44 58.59 41.55
CA GLN A 2 -12.82 57.25 41.67
C GLN A 2 -13.52 56.13 42.47
N SER A 3 -13.81 55.08 41.68
CA SER A 3 -13.69 53.63 41.93
C SER A 3 -14.55 52.91 43.00
N GLU A 4 -15.40 52.02 42.45
CA GLU A 4 -15.89 50.71 42.96
C GLU A 4 -16.85 50.69 44.16
N PRO A 5 -17.84 49.76 44.18
CA PRO A 5 -17.59 48.32 44.24
C PRO A 5 -18.47 47.38 43.38
N THR A 6 -17.94 46.19 43.20
CA THR A 6 -18.54 44.92 42.76
C THR A 6 -19.64 44.46 43.70
N GLU A 7 -20.74 43.91 43.17
CA GLU A 7 -21.66 43.06 43.95
C GLU A 7 -22.21 41.91 43.07
N GLU A 8 -21.91 40.67 43.48
CA GLU A 8 -22.58 39.45 43.05
C GLU A 8 -23.98 39.36 43.68
N GLY A 9 -25.00 38.91 42.93
CA GLY A 9 -26.36 38.79 43.45
C GLY A 9 -27.35 38.00 42.58
N LYS A 10 -27.13 36.69 42.45
CA LYS A 10 -28.11 35.58 42.42
C LYS A 10 -29.62 35.92 42.40
N ALA A 11 -30.37 35.43 41.38
CA ALA A 11 -31.55 34.53 41.49
C ALA A 11 -32.42 34.43 40.21
N ASN A 12 -32.67 33.18 39.78
CA ASN A 12 -33.66 32.64 38.81
C ASN A 12 -35.15 32.90 39.22
N PRO A 13 -36.23 32.47 38.49
CA PRO A 13 -36.45 31.81 37.17
C PRO A 13 -37.68 32.47 36.42
N PRO A 14 -38.68 31.80 35.76
CA PRO A 14 -38.80 30.58 34.92
C PRO A 14 -39.48 30.82 33.54
N ALA A 15 -39.76 29.71 32.84
CA ALA A 15 -40.98 29.42 32.05
C ALA A 15 -40.90 29.45 30.51
N LYS A 16 -40.97 28.21 30.00
CA LYS A 16 -41.27 27.74 28.65
C LYS A 16 -42.56 28.37 28.08
N ILE A 17 -42.57 28.76 26.81
CA ILE A 17 -43.78 28.70 25.95
C ILE A 17 -43.36 28.27 24.53
N PHE A 18 -43.88 27.11 24.13
CA PHE A 18 -43.99 26.60 22.77
C PHE A 18 -45.07 27.36 21.98
N LEU A 19 -44.87 27.61 20.68
CA LEU A 19 -45.87 27.51 19.58
C LEU A 19 -45.24 28.14 18.30
N LEU A 20 -44.83 27.37 17.29
CA LEU A 20 -45.62 26.85 16.16
C LEU A 20 -46.27 27.95 15.29
N ILE A 21 -45.80 28.07 14.03
CA ILE A 21 -46.55 28.11 12.74
C ILE A 21 -45.86 29.03 11.71
N GLY A 22 -45.74 28.52 10.49
CA GLY A 22 -45.56 29.29 9.24
C GLY A 22 -44.18 29.07 8.60
N GLY A 23 -43.98 28.21 7.60
CA GLY A 23 -44.89 27.82 6.53
C GLY A 23 -44.69 28.74 5.32
N LEU A 24 -43.81 28.30 4.42
CA LEU A 24 -43.87 28.49 2.95
C LEU A 24 -43.83 29.93 2.40
N LEU A 25 -42.72 30.29 1.75
CA LEU A 25 -42.74 30.97 0.44
C LEU A 25 -41.36 30.85 -0.22
N ALA A 26 -41.33 30.07 -1.29
CA ALA A 26 -40.31 30.09 -2.32
C ALA A 26 -40.22 31.48 -2.96
N PHE A 27 -39.01 31.96 -3.26
CA PHE A 27 -38.61 32.45 -4.58
C PHE A 27 -37.19 33.05 -4.53
N THR A 28 -36.43 32.79 -5.60
CA THR A 28 -35.18 33.42 -6.03
C THR A 28 -33.85 32.94 -5.44
N GLY A 29 -33.00 32.41 -6.33
CA GLY A 29 -31.55 32.54 -6.22
C GLY A 29 -30.81 31.37 -5.57
N GLY A 30 -30.86 30.20 -6.18
CA GLY A 30 -29.99 29.10 -5.76
C GLY A 30 -29.84 28.07 -6.86
N LEU A 31 -28.79 28.23 -7.67
CA LEU A 31 -28.25 27.17 -8.50
C LEU A 31 -27.99 25.95 -7.61
N ILE A 32 -28.94 25.01 -7.52
CA ILE A 32 -28.70 23.71 -6.92
C ILE A 32 -27.79 22.97 -7.90
N ILE A 33 -26.48 23.06 -7.67
CA ILE A 33 -25.52 22.13 -8.22
C ILE A 33 -25.87 20.78 -7.59
N VAL A 34 -26.64 19.96 -8.32
CA VAL A 34 -26.74 18.54 -8.02
C VAL A 34 -25.36 17.97 -8.32
N LEU A 35 -24.52 17.92 -7.29
CA LEU A 35 -23.34 17.06 -7.24
C LEU A 35 -23.87 15.64 -7.37
N SER A 36 -24.00 15.21 -8.63
CA SER A 36 -24.14 13.81 -8.98
C SER A 36 -22.95 13.12 -8.33
N SER A 37 -23.22 12.39 -7.26
CA SER A 37 -22.26 11.52 -6.63
C SER A 37 -21.91 10.46 -7.67
N PHE A 38 -20.89 10.72 -8.48
CA PHE A 38 -20.15 9.69 -9.17
C PHE A 38 -19.45 8.87 -8.08
N THR A 39 -20.21 8.04 -7.38
CA THR A 39 -19.67 6.81 -6.81
C THR A 39 -19.50 5.84 -7.97
N GLY A 40 -18.60 6.21 -8.89
CA GLY A 40 -17.91 5.18 -9.63
C GLY A 40 -17.22 4.35 -8.56
N THR A 41 -17.70 3.13 -8.34
CA THR A 41 -16.88 2.10 -7.73
C THR A 41 -15.68 1.96 -8.64
N PHE A 42 -14.64 2.75 -8.36
CA PHE A 42 -13.31 2.50 -8.87
C PHE A 42 -12.98 1.14 -8.26
N THR A 43 -13.28 0.07 -8.99
CA THR A 43 -12.81 -1.26 -8.65
C THR A 43 -11.30 -1.10 -8.76
N GLN A 44 -10.65 -0.90 -7.61
CA GLN A 44 -9.20 -0.91 -7.52
C GLN A 44 -8.82 -2.24 -8.17
N ARG A 45 -8.29 -2.17 -9.40
CA ARG A 45 -7.66 -3.32 -10.02
C ARG A 45 -6.63 -3.81 -9.01
N GLY A 46 -6.79 -5.05 -8.54
CA GLY A 46 -5.85 -5.65 -7.59
C GLY A 46 -4.42 -5.58 -8.12
N ALA A 47 -3.42 -5.78 -7.27
CA ALA A 47 -2.03 -5.81 -7.72
C ALA A 47 -1.67 -7.19 -8.26
N CYS A 48 -1.03 -7.24 -9.43
CA CYS A 48 -0.39 -8.45 -9.91
C CYS A 48 0.85 -8.74 -9.06
N LEU A 49 1.33 -9.98 -9.08
CA LEU A 49 2.53 -10.37 -8.34
C LEU A 49 3.81 -9.89 -9.04
N GLY A 50 3.82 -9.74 -10.36
CA GLY A 50 4.97 -9.19 -11.06
C GLY A 50 4.94 -9.43 -12.55
N ILE A 51 6.00 -8.98 -13.21
CA ILE A 51 6.25 -9.18 -14.63
C ILE A 51 7.39 -10.19 -14.77
N VAL A 52 7.28 -11.12 -15.71
CA VAL A 52 8.19 -12.26 -15.88
C VAL A 52 8.62 -12.31 -17.35
N ALA A 53 9.91 -12.49 -17.61
CA ALA A 53 10.41 -12.77 -18.95
C ALA A 53 10.29 -14.28 -19.23
N THR A 54 9.63 -14.65 -20.33
CA THR A 54 9.42 -16.04 -20.77
C THR A 54 9.86 -16.21 -22.22
N THR A 55 9.84 -17.45 -22.74
CA THR A 55 10.10 -17.70 -24.16
C THR A 55 9.09 -17.02 -25.08
N ASP A 56 7.86 -16.82 -24.60
CA ASP A 56 6.77 -16.16 -25.33
C ASP A 56 6.80 -14.63 -25.17
N GLY A 57 7.82 -14.10 -24.51
CA GLY A 57 8.00 -12.68 -24.21
C GLY A 57 7.62 -12.32 -22.78
N TRP A 58 7.23 -11.06 -22.59
CA TRP A 58 6.87 -10.53 -21.27
C TRP A 58 5.46 -10.95 -20.85
N MET A 59 5.38 -11.70 -19.75
CA MET A 59 4.14 -12.20 -19.16
C MET A 59 3.94 -11.57 -17.78
N VAL A 60 2.70 -11.56 -17.29
CA VAL A 60 2.36 -11.06 -15.97
C VAL A 60 1.94 -12.21 -15.07
N LEU A 61 2.54 -12.29 -13.88
CA LEU A 61 2.16 -13.24 -12.85
C LEU A 61 1.00 -12.67 -12.03
N ASP A 62 -0.16 -13.30 -12.11
CA ASP A 62 -1.36 -12.87 -11.39
C ASP A 62 -1.41 -13.41 -9.94
N GLN A 63 -2.44 -13.02 -9.19
CA GLN A 63 -2.63 -13.49 -7.80
C GLN A 63 -2.98 -14.98 -7.68
N SER A 64 -3.33 -15.63 -8.79
CA SER A 64 -3.57 -17.08 -8.86
C SER A 64 -2.29 -17.87 -9.14
N LEU A 65 -1.13 -17.19 -9.21
CA LEU A 65 0.15 -17.77 -9.64
C LEU A 65 0.10 -18.33 -11.07
N THR A 66 -0.62 -17.63 -11.95
CA THR A 66 -0.72 -17.96 -13.38
C THR A 66 -0.06 -16.86 -14.20
N LEU A 67 0.67 -17.28 -15.25
CA LEU A 67 1.23 -16.36 -16.23
C LEU A 67 0.15 -16.00 -17.26
N VAL A 68 -0.15 -14.72 -17.37
CA VAL A 68 -1.11 -14.19 -18.34
C VAL A 68 -0.42 -13.23 -19.30
N PRO A 69 -0.79 -13.22 -20.60
CA PRO A 69 -0.27 -12.23 -21.55
C PRO A 69 -0.60 -10.82 -21.12
N TYR A 70 0.32 -9.87 -21.31
CA TYR A 70 0.15 -8.48 -20.87
C TYR A 70 -1.15 -7.82 -21.37
N LYS A 71 -1.59 -8.15 -22.59
CA LYS A 71 -2.84 -7.65 -23.21
C LYS A 71 -4.12 -8.07 -22.47
N ASP A 72 -4.07 -9.17 -21.70
CA ASP A 72 -5.22 -9.78 -21.03
C ASP A 72 -5.23 -9.46 -19.51
N VAL A 73 -4.28 -8.62 -19.05
CA VAL A 73 -4.09 -8.28 -17.64
C VAL A 73 -5.20 -7.37 -17.12
N GLN A 74 -5.79 -7.79 -16.00
CA GLN A 74 -6.84 -7.02 -15.29
C GLN A 74 -6.35 -6.42 -13.96
N CYS A 75 -5.08 -6.61 -13.60
CA CYS A 75 -4.45 -6.10 -12.39
C CYS A 75 -3.40 -5.02 -12.71
N ARG A 76 -2.94 -4.26 -11.71
CA ARG A 76 -1.79 -3.36 -11.89
C ARG A 76 -0.51 -4.20 -11.95
N PRO A 77 0.32 -4.09 -13.00
CA PRO A 77 1.57 -4.85 -13.07
C PRO A 77 2.48 -4.55 -11.88
N GLY A 78 3.08 -5.59 -11.32
CA GLY A 78 4.01 -5.49 -10.19
C GLY A 78 5.47 -5.34 -10.63
N PRO A 79 6.43 -5.60 -9.72
CA PRO A 79 7.86 -5.53 -10.03
C PRO A 79 8.27 -6.56 -11.08
N LEU A 80 9.43 -6.33 -11.70
CA LEU A 80 10.08 -7.34 -12.52
C LEU A 80 10.58 -8.50 -11.63
N LEU A 81 10.15 -9.73 -11.93
CA LEU A 81 10.69 -10.93 -11.30
C LEU A 81 11.85 -11.47 -12.15
N ARG A 82 13.06 -11.39 -11.62
CA ARG A 82 14.25 -11.97 -12.24
C ARG A 82 14.62 -13.26 -11.55
N TYR A 83 14.95 -14.23 -12.37
CA TYR A 83 15.41 -15.53 -11.95
C TYR A 83 16.34 -16.06 -13.05
N GLY A 84 17.14 -17.08 -12.74
CA GLY A 84 18.01 -17.71 -13.73
C GLY A 84 17.22 -18.43 -14.82
N GLU A 85 17.90 -19.29 -15.58
CA GLU A 85 17.30 -20.06 -16.68
C GLU A 85 16.09 -20.93 -16.25
N GLY A 86 15.23 -21.21 -17.22
CA GLY A 86 14.03 -22.05 -17.10
C GLY A 86 12.73 -21.24 -16.99
N GLU A 87 11.63 -21.93 -16.74
CA GLU A 87 10.31 -21.33 -16.50
C GLU A 87 10.05 -21.16 -14.99
N LEU A 88 9.62 -19.97 -14.56
CA LEU A 88 9.50 -19.61 -13.14
C LEU A 88 8.64 -20.61 -12.35
N LEU A 89 7.48 -20.99 -12.90
CA LEU A 89 6.48 -21.81 -12.21
C LEU A 89 6.83 -23.30 -12.15
N ASP A 90 7.73 -23.75 -13.02
CA ASP A 90 8.19 -25.13 -13.08
C ASP A 90 9.30 -25.42 -12.05
N ARG A 91 9.83 -24.37 -11.40
CA ARG A 91 10.96 -24.48 -10.46
C ARG A 91 10.48 -24.67 -9.02
N PRO A 92 10.60 -25.88 -8.45
CA PRO A 92 10.08 -26.19 -7.11
C PRO A 92 10.71 -25.34 -6.00
N GLU A 93 11.97 -24.93 -6.14
CA GLU A 93 12.69 -24.10 -5.19
C GLU A 93 12.08 -22.70 -5.01
N PHE A 94 11.37 -22.18 -6.01
CA PHE A 94 10.72 -20.87 -5.93
C PHE A 94 9.30 -20.92 -5.38
N ARG A 95 8.68 -22.10 -5.28
CA ARG A 95 7.31 -22.24 -4.78
C ARG A 95 7.11 -21.66 -3.37
N PRO A 96 8.00 -21.90 -2.38
CA PRO A 96 7.84 -21.30 -1.05
C PRO A 96 7.85 -19.77 -1.10
N PHE A 97 8.75 -19.18 -1.88
CA PHE A 97 8.82 -17.73 -2.08
C PHE A 97 7.54 -17.21 -2.73
N LEU A 98 7.11 -17.80 -3.85
CA LEU A 98 5.95 -17.34 -4.61
C LEU A 98 4.66 -17.36 -3.77
N ASN A 99 4.47 -18.39 -2.94
CA ASN A 99 3.34 -18.48 -2.03
C ASN A 99 3.36 -17.37 -0.97
N ARG A 100 4.53 -17.10 -0.38
CA ARG A 100 4.70 -16.00 0.60
C ARG A 100 4.61 -14.63 -0.02
N TRP A 101 5.06 -14.48 -1.26
CA TRP A 101 4.91 -13.24 -2.00
C TRP A 101 3.43 -12.94 -2.28
N LYS A 102 2.67 -13.94 -2.70
CA LYS A 102 1.21 -13.85 -2.80
C LYS A 102 0.56 -13.42 -1.48
N GLU A 103 0.98 -14.02 -0.36
CA GLU A 103 0.53 -13.63 0.98
C GLU A 103 0.87 -12.17 1.31
N ALA A 104 2.11 -11.75 1.08
CA ALA A 104 2.55 -10.37 1.30
C ALA A 104 1.74 -9.36 0.49
N VAL A 105 1.44 -9.65 -0.77
CA VAL A 105 0.61 -8.79 -1.64
C VAL A 105 -0.86 -8.78 -1.19
N ALA A 106 -1.38 -9.91 -0.68
CA ALA A 106 -2.72 -9.95 -0.11
C ALA A 106 -2.82 -9.10 1.18
N LEU A 107 -1.80 -9.13 2.02
CA LEU A 107 -1.70 -8.30 3.23
C LEU A 107 -1.49 -6.81 2.89
N HIS A 108 -0.71 -6.54 1.84
CA HIS A 108 -0.27 -5.22 1.45
C HIS A 108 -0.39 -5.02 -0.08
N PRO A 109 -1.59 -4.71 -0.62
CA PRO A 109 -1.81 -4.59 -2.06
C PRO A 109 -0.98 -3.50 -2.76
N GLN A 110 -0.46 -2.53 -2.01
CA GLN A 110 0.42 -1.46 -2.49
C GLN A 110 1.89 -1.87 -2.55
N LEU A 111 2.28 -3.00 -1.95
CA LEU A 111 3.66 -3.44 -1.87
C LEU A 111 4.32 -3.63 -3.25
N PRO A 112 3.66 -4.22 -4.26
CA PRO A 112 4.22 -4.31 -5.61
C PRO A 112 4.59 -2.95 -6.22
N ASP A 113 3.80 -1.90 -5.96
CA ASP A 113 4.03 -0.55 -6.49
C ASP A 113 5.29 0.11 -5.86
N ARG A 114 5.81 -0.45 -4.77
CA ARG A 114 6.99 0.05 -4.02
C ARG A 114 8.29 -0.63 -4.44
N LEU A 115 8.22 -1.58 -5.39
CA LEU A 115 9.36 -2.37 -5.83
C LEU A 115 9.56 -2.20 -7.34
N SER A 116 10.82 -2.08 -7.75
CA SER A 116 11.18 -2.10 -9.17
C SER A 116 11.43 -3.53 -9.65
N GLU A 117 12.10 -4.33 -8.81
CA GLU A 117 12.61 -5.64 -9.17
C GLU A 117 12.63 -6.56 -7.93
N ILE A 118 12.45 -7.86 -8.18
CA ILE A 118 12.71 -8.93 -7.23
C ILE A 118 13.61 -9.95 -7.92
N GLU A 119 14.80 -10.20 -7.37
CA GLU A 119 15.72 -11.22 -7.84
C GLU A 119 15.58 -12.49 -6.99
N LEU A 120 15.31 -13.63 -7.62
CA LEU A 120 15.20 -14.94 -6.98
C LEU A 120 16.46 -15.77 -7.23
N ARG A 121 17.07 -16.26 -6.15
CA ARG A 121 18.30 -17.06 -6.19
C ARG A 121 18.00 -18.54 -6.03
N ARG A 122 18.83 -19.40 -6.63
CA ARG A 122 18.62 -20.87 -6.66
C ARG A 122 18.56 -21.52 -5.28
N ASN A 123 19.15 -20.89 -4.27
CA ASN A 123 19.10 -21.35 -2.88
C ASN A 123 17.81 -20.96 -2.14
N GLY A 124 16.88 -20.26 -2.81
CA GLY A 124 15.61 -19.79 -2.25
C GLY A 124 15.66 -18.38 -1.68
N ASP A 125 16.85 -17.76 -1.63
CA ASP A 125 16.99 -16.36 -1.22
C ASP A 125 16.37 -15.42 -2.25
N ALA A 126 15.99 -14.24 -1.80
CA ALA A 126 15.48 -13.19 -2.66
C ALA A 126 16.16 -11.85 -2.36
N VAL A 127 16.20 -10.98 -3.37
CA VAL A 127 16.57 -9.58 -3.20
C VAL A 127 15.45 -8.71 -3.73
N PHE A 128 14.92 -7.83 -2.89
CA PHE A 128 13.93 -6.83 -3.29
C PHE A 128 14.62 -5.50 -3.56
N PHE A 129 14.28 -4.86 -4.68
CA PHE A 129 14.78 -3.54 -5.03
C PHE A 129 13.65 -2.54 -4.93
N ALA A 130 13.82 -1.49 -4.14
CA ALA A 130 12.84 -0.43 -4.03
C ALA A 130 12.61 0.26 -5.40
N SER A 131 11.39 0.71 -5.66
CA SER A 131 11.08 1.49 -6.86
C SER A 131 11.71 2.90 -6.81
N GLU A 132 11.82 3.46 -5.61
CA GLU A 132 12.47 4.73 -5.36
C GLU A 132 13.86 4.55 -4.75
N GLY A 133 14.86 5.20 -5.34
CA GLY A 133 16.24 5.16 -4.88
C GLY A 133 17.02 3.92 -5.33
N ARG A 134 17.98 3.48 -4.51
CA ARG A 134 18.87 2.33 -4.70
C ARG A 134 18.97 1.53 -3.40
N LEU A 135 17.85 1.40 -2.71
CA LEU A 135 17.74 0.53 -1.55
C LEU A 135 17.47 -0.90 -2.05
N ARG A 136 18.25 -1.86 -1.55
CA ARG A 136 18.00 -3.28 -1.76
C ARG A 136 17.80 -3.99 -0.42
N ILE A 137 16.95 -5.00 -0.41
CA ILE A 137 16.64 -5.80 0.78
C ILE A 137 16.98 -7.24 0.43
N GLU A 138 18.01 -7.79 1.06
CA GLU A 138 18.39 -9.19 0.93
C GLU A 138 17.59 -10.02 1.94
N LEU A 139 17.00 -11.11 1.48
CA LEU A 139 16.13 -11.99 2.24
C LEU A 139 16.65 -13.43 2.12
N GLU A 140 16.92 -14.05 3.26
CA GLU A 140 17.25 -15.47 3.30
C GLU A 140 15.99 -16.35 3.24
N ALA A 141 16.06 -17.47 2.51
CA ALA A 141 14.95 -18.40 2.30
C ALA A 141 14.26 -18.86 3.61
N GLY A 142 15.03 -18.95 4.70
CA GLY A 142 14.56 -19.43 6.00
C GLY A 142 13.62 -18.46 6.73
N VAL A 143 13.74 -17.15 6.49
CA VAL A 143 12.99 -16.09 7.19
C VAL A 143 11.52 -16.19 6.83
N ARG A 144 10.64 -16.32 7.82
CA ARG A 144 9.20 -16.57 7.64
C ARG A 144 8.34 -15.34 7.85
N THR A 145 8.78 -14.38 8.67
CA THR A 145 7.95 -13.22 9.00
C THR A 145 7.99 -12.11 7.96
N TRP A 146 8.88 -12.22 6.95
CA TRP A 146 9.08 -11.17 5.93
C TRP A 146 7.80 -10.69 5.22
N PRO A 147 6.74 -11.50 4.97
CA PRO A 147 5.51 -10.99 4.37
C PRO A 147 4.85 -9.87 5.18
N HIS A 148 5.08 -9.84 6.49
CA HIS A 148 4.56 -8.83 7.41
C HIS A 148 5.53 -7.66 7.65
N THR A 149 6.83 -7.83 7.38
CA THR A 149 7.85 -6.84 7.74
C THR A 149 8.38 -6.06 6.54
N LEU A 150 8.29 -6.60 5.31
CA LEU A 150 8.87 -5.98 4.12
C LEU A 150 8.35 -4.56 3.84
N LEU A 151 7.01 -4.37 3.86
CA LEU A 151 6.45 -3.04 3.63
C LEU A 151 6.82 -2.06 4.78
N PRO A 152 6.64 -2.41 6.07
CA PRO A 152 7.11 -1.55 7.16
C PRO A 152 8.58 -1.15 7.06
N LEU A 153 9.46 -2.05 6.63
CA LEU A 153 10.89 -1.77 6.44
C LEU A 153 11.14 -0.74 5.35
N LEU A 154 10.49 -0.89 4.19
CA LEU A 154 10.57 0.08 3.10
C LEU A 154 10.10 1.47 3.55
N GLN A 155 8.98 1.53 4.27
CA GLN A 155 8.42 2.78 4.79
C GLN A 155 9.34 3.42 5.84
N ALA A 156 9.92 2.63 6.73
CA ALA A 156 10.86 3.12 7.73
C ALA A 156 12.14 3.68 7.09
N ALA A 157 12.68 3.01 6.08
CA ALA A 157 13.84 3.48 5.33
C ALA A 157 13.54 4.82 4.62
N GLU A 158 12.40 4.91 3.92
CA GLU A 158 11.96 6.14 3.25
C GLU A 158 11.76 7.30 4.22
N ALA A 159 11.10 7.06 5.37
CA ALA A 159 10.89 8.07 6.40
C ALA A 159 12.20 8.59 7.01
N LYS A 160 13.28 7.81 6.95
CA LYS A 160 14.63 8.21 7.37
C LYS A 160 15.45 8.84 6.23
N GLY A 161 14.89 8.92 5.02
CA GLY A 161 15.58 9.39 3.82
C GLY A 161 16.65 8.42 3.32
N TRP A 162 16.54 7.13 3.65
CA TRP A 162 17.51 6.10 3.29
C TRP A 162 17.24 5.58 1.89
N ASN A 163 17.57 6.43 0.92
CA ASN A 163 17.28 6.17 -0.48
C ASN A 163 18.38 5.33 -1.15
N ARG A 164 19.45 4.94 -0.44
CA ARG A 164 20.57 4.15 -0.95
C ARG A 164 21.15 3.31 0.19
N GLY A 165 21.40 2.02 -0.07
CA GLY A 165 21.96 1.13 0.93
C GLY A 165 21.45 -0.29 0.78
N PHE A 166 21.69 -1.10 1.80
CA PHE A 166 21.15 -2.45 1.87
C PHE A 166 20.55 -2.75 3.24
N VAL A 167 19.54 -3.60 3.21
CA VAL A 167 18.93 -4.22 4.38
C VAL A 167 19.24 -5.71 4.27
N ASP A 168 19.78 -6.29 5.31
CA ASP A 168 20.00 -7.73 5.41
C ASP A 168 18.95 -8.31 6.37
N LEU A 169 17.99 -9.05 5.83
CA LEU A 169 16.98 -9.79 6.58
C LEU A 169 17.43 -11.24 6.65
N LYS A 170 18.27 -11.52 7.65
CA LYS A 170 18.72 -12.85 8.03
C LYS A 170 18.26 -13.10 9.46
N ASP A 171 17.79 -14.31 9.73
CA ASP A 171 17.39 -14.76 11.06
C ASP A 171 16.24 -13.94 11.72
N GLU A 172 15.31 -13.39 10.93
CA GLU A 172 14.13 -12.59 11.37
C GLU A 172 14.45 -11.20 11.94
N ASP A 173 15.71 -10.92 12.26
CA ASP A 173 16.21 -9.58 12.58
C ASP A 173 16.67 -8.84 11.32
N ALA A 174 16.63 -7.50 11.34
CA ALA A 174 17.04 -6.66 10.21
C ALA A 174 18.32 -5.88 10.51
N LEU A 175 19.41 -6.18 9.79
CA LEU A 175 20.59 -5.32 9.78
C LEU A 175 20.45 -4.26 8.67
N LEU A 176 20.58 -2.99 9.04
CA LEU A 176 20.34 -1.87 8.15
C LEU A 176 21.65 -1.10 7.92
N ILE A 177 22.15 -1.09 6.69
CA ILE A 177 23.41 -0.43 6.32
C ILE A 177 23.16 0.62 5.25
N GLN A 178 23.30 1.89 5.64
CA GLN A 178 23.15 3.04 4.74
C GLN A 178 24.41 3.26 3.92
N ALA A 179 24.26 3.45 2.61
CA ALA A 179 25.34 3.92 1.74
C ALA A 179 25.20 5.44 1.52
N ARG A 180 26.30 6.19 1.64
CA ARG A 180 26.35 7.63 1.34
C ARG A 180 26.44 7.87 -0.17
#